data_AF-A0A9E2YRZ1-F1
#
_entry.id   AF-A0A9E2YRZ1-F1
#
_cell.length_a   1.000
_cell.length_b   1.000
_cell.length_c   1.000
_cell.angle_alpha   90.00
_cell.angle_beta   90.00
_cell.angle_gamma   90.00
#
_symmetry.space_group_name_H-M   'P 1'
#
loop_
_entity.id
_entity.type
_entity.pdbx_description
1 polymer ?
#
loop_
_entity_poly.entity_id
_entity_poly.type
_entity_poly.pdbx_seq_one_letter_code
_entity_poly.pdbx_strand_id
1 'polypeptide(L)' 'MPELPDITVYIEALERRILGETLLDGKLSSPFLLRSIKPPLTDFRGRPV' A
#
# COMPACT_ATOMS: atom_id res chain seq x y z
N MET A 1 12.16 -12.19 1.82
CA MET A 1 10.70 -11.93 1.79
C MET A 1 10.18 -12.26 3.18
N PRO A 2 9.38 -11.39 3.81
CA PRO A 2 8.81 -11.67 5.14
C PRO A 2 7.92 -12.92 5.08
N GLU A 3 7.84 -13.64 6.20
CA GLU A 3 6.95 -14.78 6.37
C GLU A 3 5.57 -14.32 6.87
N LEU A 4 4.59 -15.24 6.93
CA LEU A 4 3.24 -14.91 7.37
C LEU A 4 3.21 -14.23 8.76
N PRO A 5 3.99 -14.68 9.77
CA PRO A 5 4.01 -14.01 11.07
C PRO A 5 4.49 -12.56 11.00
N ASP A 6 5.49 -12.27 10.15
CA ASP A 6 6.00 -10.92 9.94
C ASP A 6 4.93 -10.01 9.31
N ILE A 7 4.19 -10.54 8.33
CA ILE A 7 3.12 -9.80 7.65
C ILE A 7 2.00 -9.45 8.64
N THR A 8 1.62 -10.36 9.54
CA THR A 8 0.61 -10.09 10.57
C THR A 8 1.00 -8.89 11.43
N VAL A 9 2.25 -8.84 11.89
CA VAL A 9 2.76 -7.72 12.69
C VAL A 9 2.72 -6.41 11.89
N TYR A 10 3.04 -6.45 10.59
CA TYR A 10 2.94 -5.26 9.74
C TYR A 10 1.50 -4.78 9.57
N ILE A 11 0.54 -5.70 9.40
CA ILE A 11 -0.88 -5.35 9.28
C ILE A 11 -1.36 -4.66 10.56
N GLU A 12 -1.17 -5.27 11.73
CA GLU A 12 -1.58 -4.67 13.02
C GLU A 12 -0.95 -3.30 13.25
N ALA A 13 0.32 -3.15 12.85
CA ALA A 13 1.05 -1.91 12.94
C ALA A 13 0.49 -0.82 12.00
N LEU A 14 0.10 -1.18 10.78
CA LEU A 14 -0.48 -0.26 9.80
C LEU A 14 -1.90 0.13 10.18
N GLU A 15 -2.72 -0.82 10.64
CA GLU A 15 -4.10 -0.57 11.05
C GLU A 15 -4.19 0.54 12.10
N ARG A 16 -3.33 0.49 13.11
CA ARG A 16 -3.27 1.51 14.18
C ARG A 16 -2.84 2.90 13.71
N ARG A 17 -2.21 3.00 12.54
CA ARG A 17 -1.53 4.23 12.09
C ARG A 17 -2.23 4.91 10.93
N ILE A 18 -2.82 4.14 10.01
CA ILE A 18 -3.27 4.67 8.72
C ILE A 18 -4.61 4.11 8.23
N LEU A 19 -5.28 3.22 8.97
CA LEU A 19 -6.57 2.68 8.53
C LEU A 19 -7.62 3.80 8.50
N GLY A 20 -8.33 3.93 7.38
CA GLY A 20 -9.31 5.00 7.14
C GLY A 20 -8.71 6.33 6.68
N GLU A 21 -7.38 6.48 6.69
CA GLU A 21 -6.72 7.68 6.19
C GLU A 21 -6.81 7.76 4.66
N THR A 22 -6.86 8.99 4.12
CA THR A 22 -6.94 9.20 2.67
C THR A 22 -5.56 9.14 2.02
N LEU A 23 -5.40 8.28 1.00
CA LEU A 23 -4.18 8.19 0.23
C LEU A 23 -4.03 9.42 -0.69
N LEU A 24 -3.08 10.31 -0.37
CA LEU A 24 -2.87 11.53 -1.15
C LEU A 24 -2.13 11.26 -2.47
N ASP A 25 -1.00 10.57 -2.40
CA ASP A 25 -0.18 10.22 -3.56
C ASP A 25 0.77 9.05 -3.24
N GLY A 26 1.35 8.43 -4.28
CA GLY A 26 2.30 7.33 -4.15
C GLY A 26 3.41 7.41 -5.19
N LYS A 27 4.67 7.24 -4.76
CA LYS A 27 5.84 7.24 -5.64
C LYS A 27 6.46 5.85 -5.69
N LEU A 28 6.73 5.35 -6.89
CA LEU A 28 7.42 4.08 -7.09
C LEU A 28 8.93 4.32 -7.23
N SER A 29 9.72 3.70 -6.36
CA SER A 29 11.19 3.72 -6.47
C SER A 29 11.72 2.90 -7.64
N SER A 30 10.89 2.02 -8.21
CA SER A 30 11.24 1.22 -9.40
C SER A 30 10.03 1.08 -10.32
N PRO A 31 10.20 1.29 -11.65
CA PRO A 31 9.11 1.17 -12.62
C PRO A 31 8.60 -0.27 -12.79
N PHE A 32 9.35 -1.27 -12.32
CA PHE A 32 9.01 -2.69 -12.53
C PHE A 32 8.12 -3.29 -11.45
N LEU A 33 7.93 -2.59 -10.32
CA LEU A 33 7.21 -3.13 -9.16
C LEU A 33 5.74 -3.42 -9.47
N LEU A 34 5.06 -2.50 -10.17
CA LEU A 34 3.62 -2.53 -10.43
C LEU A 34 3.29 -2.41 -11.93
N ARG A 35 4.19 -2.88 -12.81
CA ARG A 35 4.14 -2.58 -14.26
C ARG A 35 2.90 -3.07 -15.01
N SER A 36 2.24 -4.14 -14.54
CA SER A 36 1.16 -4.83 -15.25
C SER A 36 -0.13 -4.97 -14.44
N ILE A 37 -0.23 -4.28 -13.32
CA ILE A 37 -1.44 -4.33 -12.49
C ILE A 37 -2.52 -3.37 -13.00
N LYS A 38 -3.78 -3.74 -12.77
CA LYS A 38 -4.94 -2.86 -12.92
C LYS A 38 -5.77 -2.90 -11.63
N PRO A 39 -6.28 -1.76 -11.13
CA PRO A 39 -6.04 -0.40 -11.63
C PRO A 39 -4.58 0.09 -11.36
N PRO A 40 -4.07 1.09 -12.10
CA PRO A 40 -2.75 1.68 -11.84
C PRO A 40 -2.72 2.41 -10.48
N LEU A 41 -1.52 2.61 -9.92
CA LEU A 41 -1.33 3.26 -8.62
C LEU A 41 -2.02 4.63 -8.50
N THR A 42 -2.03 5.41 -9.58
CA THR A 42 -2.62 6.75 -9.63
C THR A 42 -4.12 6.79 -9.36
N ASP A 43 -4.83 5.67 -9.54
CA ASP A 43 -6.28 5.58 -9.36
C ASP A 43 -6.69 5.51 -7.89
N PHE A 44 -5.74 5.23 -7.00
CA PHE A 44 -5.97 5.16 -5.56
C PHE A 44 -5.86 6.51 -4.87
N ARG A 45 -5.42 7.56 -5.57
CA ARG A 45 -5.36 8.92 -5.01
C ARG A 45 -6.74 9.40 -4.59
N GLY A 46 -6.84 9.99 -3.40
CA GLY A 46 -8.09 10.45 -2.80
C GLY A 46 -8.98 9.33 -2.23
N ARG A 47 -8.54 8.07 -2.25
CA ARG A 47 -9.30 6.96 -1.65
C ARG A 47 -8.86 6.71 -0.20
N PRO A 48 -9.78 6.30 0.69
CA PRO A 48 -9.39 5.82 2.01
C PRO A 48 -8.66 4.48 1.90
N VAL A 49 -7.74 4.23 2.85
CA VAL A 49 -7.05 2.97 3.05
C VAL A 49 -7.89 2.02 3.89
#